data_AF-A0A4Q4TVG1-F1
#
_entry.id   AF-A0A4Q4TVG1-F1
#
_cell.length_a   1.000
_cell.length_b   1.000
_cell.length_c   1.000
_cell.angle_alpha   90.00
_cell.angle_beta   90.00
_cell.angle_gamma   90.00
#
_symmetry.space_group_name_H-M   'P 1'
#
loop_
_entity.id
_entity.type
_entity.pdbx_description
1 polymer ?
#
loop_
_entity_poly.entity_id
_entity_poly.type
_entity_poly.pdbx_seq_one_letter_code
_entity_poly.pdbx_strand_id
1 'polypeptide(L)'
;MACRENPGDVIASTTVPASTLTPAPTTTGDDGVASAPAYSTENYEIEIPPSTAADDAPFVDRLARIVNEVYVEAEAGIWRDGFQRTSAAEVAELIRAGELAVAYLVNGNSNSSGVSNKNDTNDDKGYNMTRSHPQPQPIGCVCIKKLPAGDDNGGDAREEKGEFGMLALDAAHRGGGLGRAMVRFAEERCRGRGLATVQLELLFPTAFEHAFKARLQRWYARMGYAEVRLRSFANDFPRLAPLLAGPCEYRIFEKRLV
;
A
#
# COMPACT_ATOMS: atom_id res chain seq x y z
N MET A 1 5.03 -2.68 33.20
CA MET A 1 3.65 -2.92 32.67
C MET A 1 3.84 -3.22 31.19
N ALA A 2 3.85 -4.49 30.79
CA ALA A 2 4.11 -4.85 29.40
C ALA A 2 2.89 -4.45 28.55
N CYS A 3 3.08 -3.54 27.60
CA CYS A 3 2.09 -3.22 26.58
C CYS A 3 1.73 -4.52 25.87
N ARG A 4 0.44 -4.88 25.90
CA ARG A 4 -0.06 -6.04 25.17
C ARG A 4 -0.02 -5.69 23.68
N GLU A 5 1.03 -6.13 22.99
CA GLU A 5 1.10 -6.07 21.53
C GLU A 5 -0.02 -6.93 20.96
N ASN A 6 -0.97 -6.30 20.26
CA ASN A 6 -2.01 -7.02 19.54
C ASN A 6 -1.38 -7.68 18.31
N PRO A 7 -1.78 -8.92 17.95
CA PRO A 7 -1.26 -9.60 16.75
C PRO A 7 -1.40 -8.77 15.47
N GLY A 8 -2.43 -7.91 15.37
CA GLY A 8 -2.61 -6.97 14.24
C GLY A 8 -1.58 -5.84 14.19
N ASP A 9 -1.17 -5.27 15.33
CA ASP A 9 -0.09 -4.26 15.35
C ASP A 9 1.23 -4.83 14.86
N VAL A 10 1.49 -6.11 15.14
CA VAL A 10 2.69 -6.83 14.70
C VAL A 10 2.68 -7.06 13.19
N ILE A 11 1.51 -7.37 12.62
CA ILE A 11 1.36 -7.61 11.18
C ILE A 11 1.39 -6.29 10.41
N ALA A 12 0.79 -5.21 10.93
CA ALA A 12 0.85 -3.88 10.33
C ALA A 12 2.21 -3.18 10.50
N SER A 13 2.93 -3.41 11.62
CA SER A 13 4.25 -2.82 11.89
C SER A 13 5.39 -3.58 11.22
N THR A 14 5.31 -4.91 11.11
CA THR A 14 6.18 -5.62 10.18
C THR A 14 5.62 -5.41 8.80
N THR A 15 6.08 -4.37 8.12
CA THR A 15 5.77 -4.21 6.71
C THR A 15 6.33 -5.43 5.99
N VAL A 16 5.51 -6.43 5.69
CA VAL A 16 5.69 -7.08 4.41
C VAL A 16 5.12 -6.13 3.38
N PRO A 17 5.82 -5.91 2.27
CA PRO A 17 5.39 -5.06 1.18
C PRO A 17 4.61 -5.85 0.14
N ALA A 18 3.72 -5.16 -0.55
CA ALA A 18 3.11 -5.59 -1.78
C ALA A 18 3.86 -4.90 -2.95
N SER A 19 4.64 -5.66 -3.70
CA SER A 19 3.99 -6.46 -4.73
C SER A 19 3.75 -5.84 -6.09
N THR A 20 3.52 -4.54 -6.20
CA THR A 20 2.79 -4.03 -7.38
C THR A 20 3.60 -3.18 -8.33
N LEU A 21 4.79 -3.64 -8.73
CA LEU A 21 5.47 -3.14 -9.94
C LEU A 21 6.36 -4.21 -10.57
N THR A 22 5.87 -4.84 -11.64
CA THR A 22 6.71 -5.46 -12.66
C THR A 22 7.07 -4.38 -13.69
N PRO A 23 8.35 -4.03 -13.92
CA PRO A 23 8.72 -3.50 -15.23
C PRO A 23 8.55 -4.63 -16.25
N ALA A 24 7.99 -4.30 -17.42
CA ALA A 24 7.73 -5.22 -18.53
C ALA A 24 8.88 -6.22 -18.80
N PRO A 25 8.58 -7.42 -19.35
CA PRO A 25 9.63 -8.36 -19.73
C PRO A 25 10.64 -7.67 -20.65
N THR A 26 11.91 -7.84 -20.35
CA THR A 26 13.00 -7.39 -21.22
C THR A 26 12.97 -8.33 -22.42
N THR A 27 12.38 -7.89 -23.52
CA THR A 27 12.56 -8.53 -24.82
C THR A 27 14.02 -8.37 -25.21
N THR A 28 14.79 -9.43 -25.01
CA THR A 28 16.10 -9.58 -25.62
C THR A 28 15.88 -9.87 -27.10
N GLY A 29 16.31 -8.95 -27.97
CA GLY A 29 16.50 -9.22 -29.39
C GLY A 29 15.76 -8.27 -30.34
N ASP A 30 16.58 -7.47 -31.03
CA ASP A 30 16.41 -7.00 -32.42
C ASP A 30 15.85 -5.60 -32.68
N ASP A 31 16.48 -4.96 -33.67
CA ASP A 31 16.45 -3.54 -34.02
C ASP A 31 15.06 -3.01 -34.37
N GLY A 32 14.60 -1.99 -33.64
CA GLY A 32 13.43 -1.21 -34.00
C GLY A 32 12.98 -0.28 -32.88
N VAL A 33 12.93 1.02 -33.15
CA VAL A 33 12.35 2.03 -32.25
C VAL A 33 10.85 1.74 -32.10
N ALA A 34 10.49 0.85 -31.19
CA ALA A 34 9.12 0.61 -30.79
C ALA A 34 8.76 1.63 -29.70
N SER A 35 7.84 2.55 -30.03
CA SER A 35 7.26 3.47 -29.07
C SER A 35 6.73 2.71 -27.84
N ALA A 36 7.06 3.21 -26.66
CA ALA A 36 6.57 2.69 -25.39
C ALA A 36 5.04 2.54 -25.42
N PRO A 37 4.46 1.47 -24.84
CA PRO A 37 3.02 1.30 -24.81
C PRO A 37 2.39 2.51 -24.13
N ALA A 38 1.32 3.04 -24.73
CA ALA A 38 0.57 4.16 -24.18
C ALA A 38 0.04 3.76 -22.79
N TYR A 39 0.66 4.28 -21.73
CA TYR A 39 0.12 4.17 -20.39
C TYR A 39 -1.18 4.94 -20.37
N SER A 40 -2.29 4.27 -20.12
CA SER A 40 -3.56 4.92 -19.81
C SER A 40 -3.34 5.78 -18.58
N THR A 41 -3.40 7.10 -18.75
CA THR A 41 -3.42 8.07 -17.66
C THR A 41 -4.79 8.00 -17.01
N GLU A 42 -5.08 6.90 -16.32
CA GLU A 42 -6.23 6.86 -15.43
C GLU A 42 -5.99 7.90 -14.33
N ASN A 43 -6.93 8.83 -14.20
CA ASN A 43 -6.88 9.80 -13.12
C ASN A 43 -7.21 9.06 -11.82
N TYR A 44 -6.35 9.23 -10.83
CA TYR A 44 -6.57 8.72 -9.49
C TYR A 44 -6.42 9.84 -8.47
N GLU A 45 -7.09 9.66 -7.35
CA GLU A 45 -6.97 10.50 -6.16
C GLU A 45 -6.43 9.67 -5.02
N ILE A 46 -5.56 10.26 -4.18
CA ILE A 46 -5.01 9.61 -2.99
C ILE A 46 -5.35 10.49 -1.80
N GLU A 47 -6.04 9.93 -0.81
CA GLU A 47 -6.41 10.65 0.41
C GLU A 47 -6.39 9.74 1.64
N ILE A 48 -6.47 10.36 2.82
CA ILE A 48 -6.80 9.67 4.07
C ILE A 48 -8.33 9.73 4.18
N PRO A 49 -9.05 8.59 4.09
CA PRO A 49 -10.49 8.59 4.23
C PRO A 49 -10.90 9.07 5.62
N PRO A 50 -12.11 9.63 5.77
CA PRO A 50 -12.64 9.97 7.09
C PRO A 50 -12.80 8.69 7.93
N SER A 51 -12.67 8.81 9.25
CA SER A 51 -12.77 7.67 10.17
C SER A 51 -14.10 6.91 10.07
N THR A 52 -15.19 7.59 9.64
CA THR A 52 -16.50 6.99 9.41
C THR A 52 -16.53 6.01 8.23
N ALA A 53 -15.57 6.06 7.31
CA ALA A 53 -15.44 5.08 6.23
C ALA A 53 -15.12 3.68 6.77
N ALA A 54 -14.62 3.57 8.00
CA ALA A 54 -14.38 2.29 8.67
C ALA A 54 -15.67 1.50 8.99
N ASP A 55 -16.83 2.16 8.94
CA ASP A 55 -18.12 1.54 9.20
C ASP A 55 -18.84 1.13 7.90
N ASP A 56 -18.26 1.43 6.73
CA ASP A 56 -18.69 0.95 5.42
C ASP A 56 -18.06 -0.44 5.15
N ALA A 57 -18.81 -1.50 5.46
CA ALA A 57 -18.33 -2.87 5.31
C ALA A 57 -17.90 -3.21 3.87
N PRO A 58 -18.68 -2.92 2.80
CA PRO A 58 -18.22 -3.10 1.43
C PRO A 58 -16.89 -2.41 1.09
N PHE A 59 -16.69 -1.18 1.59
CA PHE A 59 -15.44 -0.43 1.37
C PHE A 59 -14.24 -1.10 2.05
N VAL A 60 -14.39 -1.44 3.34
CA VAL A 60 -13.36 -2.09 4.14
C VAL A 60 -13.03 -3.49 3.61
N ASP A 61 -14.05 -4.28 3.27
CA ASP A 61 -13.89 -5.62 2.70
C ASP A 61 -13.16 -5.57 1.36
N ARG A 62 -13.44 -4.57 0.52
CA ARG A 62 -12.73 -4.38 -0.75
C ARG A 62 -11.25 -4.11 -0.53
N LEU A 63 -10.89 -3.24 0.41
CA LEU A 63 -9.49 -2.94 0.74
C LEU A 63 -8.77 -4.18 1.29
N ALA A 64 -9.38 -4.89 2.24
CA ALA A 64 -8.82 -6.12 2.79
C ALA A 64 -8.60 -7.19 1.70
N ARG A 65 -9.54 -7.31 0.76
CA ARG A 65 -9.40 -8.20 -0.40
C ARG A 65 -8.23 -7.80 -1.30
N ILE A 66 -8.13 -6.52 -1.69
CA ILE A 66 -7.02 -6.03 -2.51
C ILE A 66 -5.68 -6.36 -1.85
N VAL A 67 -5.53 -6.04 -0.55
CA VAL A 67 -4.32 -6.36 0.21
C VAL A 67 -4.05 -7.86 0.15
N ASN A 68 -4.97 -8.71 0.61
CA ASN A 68 -4.72 -10.15 0.65
C ASN A 68 -4.38 -10.76 -0.72
N GLU A 69 -5.06 -10.35 -1.80
CA GLU A 69 -4.76 -10.80 -3.16
C GLU A 69 -3.35 -10.42 -3.60
N VAL A 70 -2.93 -9.17 -3.34
CA VAL A 70 -1.58 -8.75 -3.71
C VAL A 70 -0.53 -9.51 -2.90
N TYR A 71 -0.78 -9.78 -1.62
CA TYR A 71 0.21 -10.42 -0.76
C TYR A 71 0.40 -11.91 -1.04
N VAL A 72 -0.65 -12.60 -1.49
CA VAL A 72 -0.54 -13.98 -1.99
C VAL A 72 0.46 -14.07 -3.15
N GLU A 73 0.41 -13.14 -4.10
CA GLU A 73 1.38 -13.06 -5.21
C GLU A 73 2.76 -12.60 -4.72
N ALA A 74 2.79 -11.57 -3.88
CA ALA A 74 3.99 -10.91 -3.39
C ALA A 74 4.95 -11.80 -2.61
N GLU A 75 4.38 -12.76 -1.90
CA GLU A 75 5.02 -13.51 -0.83
C GLU A 75 4.91 -15.01 -1.08
N ALA A 76 4.73 -15.39 -2.33
CA ALA A 76 4.66 -16.77 -2.76
C ALA A 76 5.86 -17.57 -2.23
N GLY A 77 5.57 -18.62 -1.45
CA GLY A 77 6.59 -19.48 -0.83
C GLY A 77 7.22 -18.94 0.46
N ILE A 78 6.80 -17.77 0.97
CA ILE A 78 7.24 -17.25 2.26
C ILE A 78 6.34 -17.76 3.39
N TRP A 79 5.04 -17.65 3.23
CA TRP A 79 4.04 -18.09 4.20
C TRP A 79 3.45 -19.45 3.83
N ARG A 80 2.98 -20.19 4.84
CA ARG A 80 2.18 -21.38 4.63
C ARG A 80 0.80 -21.03 4.07
N ASP A 81 0.20 -21.97 3.37
CA ASP A 81 -1.13 -21.83 2.78
C ASP A 81 -2.18 -21.39 3.82
N GLY A 82 -3.07 -20.49 3.41
CA GLY A 82 -4.13 -19.95 4.25
C GLY A 82 -3.74 -18.76 5.13
N PHE A 83 -2.47 -18.34 5.12
CA PHE A 83 -2.08 -17.09 5.76
C PHE A 83 -2.74 -15.88 5.08
N GLN A 84 -3.37 -15.02 5.86
CA GLN A 84 -3.92 -13.74 5.40
C GLN A 84 -3.09 -12.60 5.95
N ARG A 85 -2.83 -11.63 5.08
CA ARG A 85 -2.03 -10.46 5.43
C ARG A 85 -2.81 -9.51 6.33
N THR A 86 -4.12 -9.38 6.12
CA THR A 86 -4.96 -8.50 6.92
C THR A 86 -6.40 -8.98 6.94
N SER A 87 -7.22 -8.35 7.78
CA SER A 87 -8.66 -8.58 7.87
C SER A 87 -9.44 -7.28 7.70
N ALA A 88 -10.73 -7.37 7.41
CA ALA A 88 -11.60 -6.20 7.38
C ALA A 88 -11.58 -5.42 8.72
N ALA A 89 -11.56 -6.14 9.86
CA ALA A 89 -11.48 -5.50 11.17
C ALA A 89 -10.21 -4.65 11.33
N GLU A 90 -9.06 -5.18 10.94
CA GLU A 90 -7.78 -4.48 11.00
C GLU A 90 -7.75 -3.27 10.03
N VAL A 91 -8.24 -3.43 8.80
CA VAL A 91 -8.37 -2.31 7.85
C VAL A 91 -9.25 -1.20 8.43
N ALA A 92 -10.38 -1.55 9.05
CA ALA A 92 -11.25 -0.58 9.70
C ALA A 92 -10.54 0.14 10.88
N GLU A 93 -9.73 -0.56 11.66
CA GLU A 93 -8.91 0.05 12.73
C GLU A 93 -7.89 1.05 12.16
N LEU A 94 -7.18 0.70 11.09
CA LEU A 94 -6.23 1.61 10.43
C LEU A 94 -6.91 2.85 9.85
N ILE A 95 -8.11 2.71 9.30
CA ILE A 95 -8.93 3.85 8.83
C ILE A 95 -9.35 4.74 10.01
N ARG A 96 -9.85 4.16 11.11
CA ARG A 96 -10.23 4.93 12.30
C ARG A 96 -9.05 5.70 12.90
N ALA A 97 -7.85 5.12 12.84
CA ALA A 97 -6.61 5.74 13.29
C ALA A 97 -6.08 6.84 12.34
N GLY A 98 -6.64 6.96 11.12
CA GLY A 98 -6.11 7.87 10.10
C GLY A 98 -4.72 7.46 9.60
N GLU A 99 -4.45 6.15 9.63
CA GLU A 99 -3.17 5.52 9.28
C GLU A 99 -3.22 4.79 7.94
N LEU A 100 -4.37 4.75 7.25
CA LEU A 100 -4.49 4.14 5.92
C LEU A 100 -4.79 5.20 4.88
N ALA A 101 -3.87 5.45 3.95
CA ALA A 101 -4.16 6.22 2.76
C ALA A 101 -4.71 5.31 1.66
N VAL A 102 -5.70 5.78 0.93
CA VAL A 102 -6.44 5.01 -0.08
C VAL A 102 -6.35 5.73 -1.43
N ALA A 103 -6.12 4.94 -2.48
CA ALA A 103 -6.18 5.39 -3.86
C ALA A 103 -7.55 5.08 -4.45
N TYR A 104 -8.11 6.04 -5.18
CA TYR A 104 -9.42 5.99 -5.79
C TYR A 104 -9.32 6.20 -7.29
N LEU A 105 -10.14 5.49 -8.07
CA LEU A 105 -10.28 5.81 -9.49
C LEU A 105 -11.17 7.04 -9.64
N VAL A 106 -10.65 8.11 -10.23
CA VAL A 106 -11.45 9.26 -10.63
C VAL A 106 -12.01 8.91 -12.01
N ASN A 107 -13.33 8.67 -12.08
CA ASN A 107 -13.99 8.52 -13.37
C ASN A 107 -13.74 9.79 -14.19
N GLY A 108 -12.81 9.71 -15.14
CA GLY A 108 -12.60 10.76 -16.13
C GLY A 108 -13.93 10.98 -16.82
N ASN A 109 -14.45 12.20 -16.70
CA ASN A 109 -15.69 12.65 -17.29
C ASN A 109 -15.80 12.07 -18.71
N SER A 110 -16.64 11.04 -18.90
CA SER A 110 -16.91 10.51 -20.22
C SER A 110 -17.54 11.68 -20.98
N ASN A 111 -16.77 12.28 -21.89
CA ASN A 111 -17.28 13.25 -22.85
C ASN A 111 -18.33 12.53 -23.70
N SER A 112 -19.57 12.47 -23.22
CA SER A 112 -20.73 12.23 -24.04
C SER A 112 -20.89 13.49 -24.87
N SER A 113 -20.40 13.40 -26.11
CA SER A 113 -20.68 14.31 -27.21
C SER A 113 -22.13 14.79 -27.12
N GLY A 114 -22.32 16.06 -26.76
CA GLY A 114 -23.62 16.71 -26.81
C GLY A 114 -24.09 16.77 -28.26
N VAL A 115 -24.89 15.79 -28.66
CA VAL A 115 -25.81 15.97 -29.79
C VAL A 115 -27.12 16.45 -29.18
N SER A 116 -27.28 17.77 -29.18
CA SER A 116 -28.52 18.44 -28.82
C SER A 116 -29.60 18.08 -29.84
N ASN A 117 -30.53 17.20 -29.47
CA ASN A 117 -31.85 17.18 -30.10
C ASN A 117 -32.86 17.72 -29.09
N LYS A 118 -33.37 18.92 -29.40
CA LYS A 118 -34.59 19.49 -28.82
C LYS A 118 -35.75 18.53 -29.05
N ASN A 119 -36.56 18.31 -28.02
CA ASN A 119 -38.01 18.44 -28.13
C ASN A 119 -38.63 18.65 -26.75
N ASP A 120 -39.53 19.64 -26.71
CA ASP A 120 -40.31 20.08 -25.56
C ASP A 120 -41.43 19.07 -25.21
N THR A 121 -41.73 18.86 -23.93
CA THR A 121 -43.03 19.17 -23.26
C THR A 121 -43.17 18.52 -21.87
N ASN A 122 -43.83 19.29 -20.99
CA ASN A 122 -44.16 19.14 -19.57
C ASN A 122 -44.62 17.77 -19.05
N ASP A 123 -44.24 17.38 -17.82
CA ASP A 123 -45.08 17.50 -16.61
C ASP A 123 -44.43 16.84 -15.38
N ASP A 124 -44.66 17.48 -14.23
CA ASP A 124 -44.12 17.23 -12.90
C ASP A 124 -44.62 15.93 -12.25
N LYS A 125 -43.69 15.07 -11.78
CA LYS A 125 -43.81 14.32 -10.50
C LYS A 125 -42.44 13.99 -9.94
N GLY A 126 -42.09 14.69 -8.86
CA GLY A 126 -40.93 14.43 -8.03
C GLY A 126 -40.87 13.00 -7.46
N TYR A 127 -39.81 12.29 -7.82
CA TYR A 127 -39.11 11.35 -6.95
C TYR A 127 -37.65 11.79 -6.95
N ASN A 128 -37.26 12.51 -5.90
CA ASN A 128 -35.87 12.89 -5.67
C ASN A 128 -35.13 11.61 -5.23
N MET A 129 -34.82 10.72 -6.17
CA MET A 129 -33.72 9.79 -5.97
C MET A 129 -32.49 10.67 -5.84
N THR A 130 -32.01 10.84 -4.61
CA THR A 130 -30.61 11.12 -4.34
C THR A 130 -29.82 10.26 -5.29
N ARG A 131 -29.27 10.86 -6.36
CA ARG A 131 -28.26 10.23 -7.19
C ARG A 131 -27.12 9.97 -6.22
N SER A 132 -27.10 8.76 -5.67
CA SER A 132 -25.95 8.21 -4.98
C SER A 132 -24.81 8.35 -5.98
N HIS A 133 -24.02 9.41 -5.81
CA HIS A 133 -22.72 9.44 -6.46
C HIS A 133 -22.06 8.14 -5.99
N PRO A 134 -21.73 7.22 -6.91
CA PRO A 134 -21.02 6.02 -6.51
C PRO A 134 -19.80 6.51 -5.75
N GLN A 135 -19.67 6.12 -4.48
CA GLN A 135 -18.46 6.42 -3.74
C GLN A 135 -17.29 5.93 -4.59
N PRO A 136 -16.27 6.78 -4.83
CA PRO A 136 -15.22 6.43 -5.76
C PRO A 136 -14.59 5.10 -5.31
N GLN A 137 -14.37 4.21 -6.28
CA GLN A 137 -14.00 2.84 -5.96
C GLN A 137 -12.54 2.79 -5.49
N PRO A 138 -12.24 2.19 -4.32
CA PRO A 138 -10.86 2.03 -3.88
C PRO A 138 -10.12 1.03 -4.77
N ILE A 139 -8.95 1.44 -5.24
CA ILE A 139 -8.07 0.66 -6.13
C ILE A 139 -6.70 0.34 -5.49
N GLY A 140 -6.46 0.83 -4.27
CA GLY A 140 -5.26 0.49 -3.52
C GLY A 140 -5.14 1.25 -2.21
N CYS A 141 -4.15 0.89 -1.40
CA CYS A 141 -3.86 1.56 -0.13
C CYS A 141 -2.38 1.51 0.25
N VAL A 142 -2.01 2.35 1.22
CA VAL A 142 -0.73 2.31 1.94
C VAL A 142 -0.97 2.70 3.39
N CYS A 143 -0.43 1.93 4.33
CA CYS A 143 -0.45 2.26 5.74
C CYS A 143 0.70 3.20 6.08
N ILE A 144 0.47 4.22 6.91
CA ILE A 144 1.41 5.27 7.29
C ILE A 144 1.33 5.51 8.79
N LYS A 145 2.38 5.12 9.52
CA LYS A 145 2.47 5.20 10.98
C LYS A 145 3.57 6.15 11.41
N LYS A 146 3.50 6.58 12.68
CA LYS A 146 4.60 7.24 13.36
C LYS A 146 5.24 6.22 14.30
N LEU A 147 6.53 5.93 14.10
CA LEU A 147 7.29 5.12 15.02
C LEU A 147 7.78 5.98 16.18
N PRO A 148 7.62 5.51 17.43
CA PRO A 148 8.14 6.22 18.58
C PRO A 148 9.68 6.30 18.49
N ALA A 149 10.24 7.31 19.15
CA ALA A 149 11.66 7.32 19.47
C ALA A 149 12.00 6.00 20.17
N GLY A 150 13.02 5.28 19.68
CA GLY A 150 13.43 4.01 20.28
C GLY A 150 14.03 4.24 21.68
N ASP A 151 13.64 3.40 22.63
CA ASP A 151 14.25 3.33 23.96
C ASP A 151 15.53 2.49 23.90
N ASP A 152 16.66 3.08 23.51
CA ASP A 152 17.95 2.44 23.75
C ASP A 152 18.46 2.88 25.13
N ASN A 153 18.73 1.91 26.00
CA ASN A 153 19.40 2.06 27.31
C ASN A 153 20.89 2.48 27.16
N GLY A 154 21.19 3.30 26.15
CA GLY A 154 22.52 3.66 25.68
C GLY A 154 22.50 4.93 24.83
N GLY A 155 22.47 6.08 25.51
CA GLY A 155 23.12 7.33 25.08
C GLY A 155 22.44 8.21 24.03
N ASP A 156 21.91 7.67 22.93
CA ASP A 156 21.38 8.49 21.83
C ASP A 156 19.89 8.22 21.59
N ALA A 157 19.04 9.18 21.99
CA ALA A 157 17.62 9.17 21.69
C ALA A 157 17.43 9.12 20.17
N ARG A 158 16.88 8.02 19.66
CA ARG A 158 16.53 7.94 18.23
C ARG A 158 15.39 8.91 17.96
N GLU A 159 15.54 9.75 16.94
CA GLU A 159 14.47 10.62 16.46
C GLU A 159 13.24 9.79 16.05
N GLU A 160 12.06 10.34 16.28
CA GLU A 160 10.80 9.76 15.80
C GLU A 160 10.83 9.66 14.27
N LYS A 161 10.28 8.57 13.72
CA LYS A 161 10.29 8.31 12.28
C LYS A 161 8.90 8.08 11.75
N GLY A 162 8.69 8.38 10.48
CA GLY A 162 7.54 7.87 9.75
C GLY A 162 7.82 6.41 9.34
N GLU A 163 6.78 5.60 9.28
CA GLU A 163 6.84 4.30 8.65
C GLU A 163 5.72 4.22 7.62
N PHE A 164 5.99 3.59 6.48
CA PHE A 164 4.91 3.12 5.63
C PHE A 164 5.06 1.64 5.30
N GLY A 165 3.89 1.02 5.17
CA GLY A 165 3.74 -0.39 4.86
C GLY A 165 2.43 -0.69 4.19
N MET A 166 2.12 -1.97 4.02
CA MET A 166 0.84 -2.40 3.43
C MET A 166 0.54 -1.71 2.08
N LEU A 167 1.57 -1.39 1.28
CA LEU A 167 1.39 -0.75 -0.04
C LEU A 167 0.80 -1.75 -1.02
N ALA A 168 -0.50 -1.73 -1.27
CA ALA A 168 -1.19 -2.71 -2.12
C ALA A 168 -2.05 -2.03 -3.17
N LEU A 169 -1.89 -2.42 -4.44
CA LEU A 169 -2.68 -1.92 -5.57
C LEU A 169 -3.39 -3.07 -6.29
N ASP A 170 -4.65 -2.84 -6.65
CA ASP A 170 -5.42 -3.73 -7.51
C ASP A 170 -4.65 -3.97 -8.83
N ALA A 171 -4.61 -5.22 -9.28
CA ALA A 171 -3.77 -5.67 -10.39
C ALA A 171 -4.05 -4.90 -11.69
N ALA A 172 -5.29 -4.48 -11.91
CA ALA A 172 -5.70 -3.73 -13.10
C ALA A 172 -5.07 -2.33 -13.19
N HIS A 173 -4.66 -1.75 -12.05
CA HIS A 173 -4.21 -0.35 -11.95
C HIS A 173 -2.70 -0.22 -11.68
N ARG A 174 -1.93 -1.29 -11.93
CA ARG A 174 -0.47 -1.32 -11.77
C ARG A 174 0.23 -0.79 -13.03
N GLY A 175 1.50 -0.41 -12.91
CA GLY A 175 2.32 0.00 -14.05
C GLY A 175 2.13 1.45 -14.53
N GLY A 176 1.06 2.15 -14.11
CA GLY A 176 0.80 3.56 -14.43
C GLY A 176 1.47 4.60 -13.51
N GLY A 177 2.42 4.18 -12.65
CA GLY A 177 3.09 5.08 -11.71
C GLY A 177 2.38 5.32 -10.37
N LEU A 178 1.16 4.80 -10.20
CA LEU A 178 0.37 4.90 -8.95
C LEU A 178 1.15 4.47 -7.70
N GLY A 179 1.91 3.36 -7.76
CA GLY A 179 2.71 2.91 -6.61
C GLY A 179 3.76 3.93 -6.18
N ARG A 180 4.37 4.66 -7.12
CA ARG A 180 5.30 5.75 -6.81
C ARG A 180 4.57 6.95 -6.22
N ALA A 181 3.37 7.26 -6.71
CA ALA A 181 2.55 8.33 -6.16
C ALA A 181 2.11 8.04 -4.72
N MET A 182 1.73 6.80 -4.41
CA MET A 182 1.41 6.36 -3.04
C MET A 182 2.59 6.50 -2.07
N VAL A 183 3.81 6.12 -2.50
CA VAL A 183 5.02 6.33 -1.68
C VAL A 183 5.30 7.82 -1.46
N ARG A 184 5.14 8.65 -2.50
CA ARG A 184 5.28 10.12 -2.35
C ARG A 184 4.27 10.70 -1.38
N PHE A 185 3.00 10.28 -1.46
CA PHE A 185 1.97 10.69 -0.53
C PHE A 185 2.33 10.32 0.92
N ALA A 186 2.85 9.10 1.14
CA ALA A 186 3.33 8.68 2.46
C ALA A 186 4.49 9.55 2.97
N GLU A 187 5.47 9.85 2.11
CA GLU A 187 6.59 10.73 2.43
C GLU A 187 6.12 12.16 2.77
N GLU A 188 5.21 12.73 1.98
CA GLU A 188 4.61 14.05 2.23
C GLU A 188 3.81 14.10 3.53
N ARG A 189 3.07 13.04 3.84
CA ARG A 189 2.34 12.92 5.10
C ARG A 189 3.29 12.90 6.30
N CYS A 190 4.42 12.22 6.17
CA CYS A 190 5.46 12.19 7.19
C CYS A 190 6.13 13.57 7.35
N ARG A 191 6.47 14.25 6.24
CA ARG A 191 6.96 15.65 6.27
C ARG A 191 5.98 16.58 6.98
N GLY A 192 4.69 16.48 6.65
CA GLY A 192 3.63 17.27 7.29
C GLY A 192 3.45 16.99 8.79
N ARG A 193 3.95 15.86 9.29
CA ARG A 193 4.00 15.51 10.71
C ARG A 193 5.33 15.91 11.38
N GLY A 194 6.23 16.60 10.66
CA GLY A 194 7.54 17.01 11.16
C GLY A 194 8.58 15.89 11.22
N LEU A 195 8.31 14.74 10.58
CA LEU A 195 9.21 13.59 10.61
C LEU A 195 10.28 13.76 9.52
N ALA A 196 11.55 13.72 9.90
CA ALA A 196 12.68 13.90 9.00
C ALA A 196 13.12 12.61 8.29
N THR A 197 12.65 11.45 8.75
CA THR A 197 13.03 10.15 8.22
C THR A 197 11.80 9.27 8.04
N VAL A 198 11.76 8.52 6.94
CA VAL A 198 10.76 7.50 6.67
C VAL A 198 11.43 6.15 6.57
N GLN A 199 10.82 5.16 7.22
CA GLN A 199 11.22 3.77 7.23
C GLN A 199 10.22 2.92 6.42
N LEU A 200 10.72 1.84 5.83
CA LEU A 200 9.93 0.69 5.40
C LEU A 200 10.69 -0.59 5.70
N GLU A 201 9.97 -1.71 5.78
CA GLU A 201 10.56 -3.03 5.98
C GLU A 201 10.24 -3.96 4.82
N LEU A 202 11.13 -4.91 4.53
CA LEU A 202 10.92 -5.97 3.54
C LEU A 202 11.31 -7.33 4.15
N LEU A 203 10.38 -8.30 4.16
CA LEU A 203 10.66 -9.70 4.53
C LEU A 203 11.30 -10.47 3.37
N PHE A 204 12.32 -11.26 3.69
CA PHE A 204 13.04 -12.12 2.78
C PHE A 204 13.14 -13.55 3.34
N PRO A 205 12.79 -14.58 2.54
CA PRO A 205 13.17 -15.94 2.88
C PRO A 205 14.69 -16.09 2.76
N THR A 206 15.30 -16.81 3.69
CA THR A 206 16.76 -17.05 3.65
C THR A 206 17.11 -18.36 2.93
N ALA A 207 16.13 -19.22 2.69
CA ALA A 207 16.33 -20.52 2.05
C ALA A 207 16.43 -20.46 0.51
N PHE A 208 15.99 -19.36 -0.12
CA PHE A 208 16.02 -19.19 -1.57
C PHE A 208 16.04 -17.71 -1.95
N GLU A 209 16.48 -17.40 -3.17
CA GLU A 209 16.39 -16.04 -3.71
C GLU A 209 14.96 -15.76 -4.18
N HIS A 210 14.31 -14.78 -3.55
CA HIS A 210 13.00 -14.33 -3.98
C HIS A 210 13.12 -13.21 -5.03
N ALA A 211 13.16 -13.57 -6.32
CA ALA A 211 13.40 -12.65 -7.43
C ALA A 211 12.52 -11.39 -7.40
N PHE A 212 11.25 -11.53 -7.00
CA PHE A 212 10.37 -10.38 -6.81
C PHE A 212 10.90 -9.40 -5.75
N LYS A 213 11.29 -9.87 -4.56
CA LYS A 213 11.77 -9.00 -3.46
C LYS A 213 13.09 -8.35 -3.83
N ALA A 214 13.95 -9.04 -4.60
CA ALA A 214 15.17 -8.46 -5.16
C ALA A 214 14.89 -7.32 -6.16
N ARG A 215 13.83 -7.41 -6.98
CA ARG A 215 13.39 -6.29 -7.84
C ARG A 215 12.81 -5.14 -7.02
N LEU A 216 12.02 -5.45 -6.00
CA LEU A 216 11.39 -4.46 -5.13
C LEU A 216 12.42 -3.66 -4.33
N GLN A 217 13.43 -4.32 -3.77
CA GLN A 217 14.56 -3.65 -3.10
C GLN A 217 15.25 -2.64 -4.03
N ARG A 218 15.53 -3.02 -5.29
CA ARG A 218 16.10 -2.10 -6.28
C ARG A 218 15.16 -0.94 -6.63
N TRP A 219 13.85 -1.16 -6.58
CA TRP A 219 12.86 -0.09 -6.79
C TRP A 219 12.89 0.95 -5.67
N TYR A 220 12.91 0.52 -4.40
CA TYR A 220 13.06 1.40 -3.26
C TYR A 220 14.42 2.13 -3.25
N ALA A 221 15.51 1.44 -3.61
CA ALA A 221 16.83 2.06 -3.74
C ALA A 221 16.83 3.23 -4.75
N ARG A 222 16.16 3.07 -5.90
CA ARG A 222 15.99 4.16 -6.89
C ARG A 222 15.14 5.34 -6.37
N MET A 223 14.34 5.13 -5.34
CA MET A 223 13.58 6.20 -4.67
C MET A 223 14.34 6.84 -3.52
N GLY A 224 15.58 6.41 -3.25
CA GLY A 224 16.45 6.97 -2.22
C GLY A 224 16.40 6.26 -0.87
N TYR A 225 15.76 5.09 -0.79
CA TYR A 225 15.77 4.27 0.42
C TYR A 225 17.05 3.43 0.49
N ALA A 226 17.75 3.51 1.61
CA ALA A 226 18.96 2.73 1.88
C ALA A 226 18.68 1.68 2.95
N GLU A 227 19.22 0.48 2.78
CA GLU A 227 19.17 -0.55 3.83
C GLU A 227 20.03 -0.12 5.02
N VAL A 228 19.44 -0.09 6.21
CA VAL A 228 20.11 0.36 7.43
C VAL A 228 20.20 -0.73 8.51
N ARG A 229 19.37 -1.77 8.41
CA ARG A 229 19.35 -2.86 9.39
C ARG A 229 18.83 -4.15 8.80
N LEU A 230 19.39 -5.25 9.26
CA LEU A 230 18.89 -6.60 9.04
C LEU A 230 18.47 -7.22 10.38
N ARG A 231 17.33 -7.92 10.41
CA ARG A 231 16.73 -8.47 11.63
C ARG A 231 16.21 -9.88 11.43
N SER A 232 16.20 -10.66 12.51
CA SER A 232 15.64 -12.02 12.51
C SER A 232 14.14 -11.97 12.75
N PHE A 233 13.36 -12.48 11.79
CA PHE A 233 11.90 -12.52 11.94
C PHE A 233 11.48 -13.44 13.09
N ALA A 234 12.15 -14.58 13.29
CA ALA A 234 11.78 -15.54 14.32
C ALA A 234 12.02 -15.01 15.75
N ASN A 235 13.04 -14.17 15.94
CA ASN A 235 13.34 -13.58 17.24
C ASN A 235 12.35 -12.46 17.59
N ASP A 236 12.04 -11.60 16.62
CA ASP A 236 11.18 -10.44 16.85
C ASP A 236 9.69 -10.82 16.82
N PHE A 237 9.31 -11.85 16.06
CA PHE A 237 7.92 -12.28 15.87
C PHE A 237 7.71 -13.79 16.12
N PRO A 238 8.01 -14.29 17.34
CA PRO A 238 8.00 -15.73 17.63
C PRO A 238 6.61 -16.38 17.47
N ARG A 239 5.52 -15.61 17.55
CA ARG A 239 4.15 -16.10 17.34
C ARG A 239 3.80 -16.29 15.86
N LEU A 240 4.40 -15.49 14.97
CA LEU A 240 4.16 -15.56 13.52
C LEU A 240 5.15 -16.51 12.84
N ALA A 241 6.34 -16.68 13.40
CA ALA A 241 7.38 -17.55 12.83
C ALA A 241 6.90 -18.98 12.48
N PRO A 242 6.05 -19.66 13.27
CA PRO A 242 5.52 -20.98 12.92
C PRO A 242 4.63 -21.01 11.66
N LEU A 243 4.13 -19.85 11.22
CA LEU A 243 3.30 -19.70 10.02
C LEU A 243 4.14 -19.54 8.74
N LEU A 244 5.45 -19.32 8.86
CA LEU A 244 6.36 -19.28 7.72
C LEU A 244 6.58 -20.68 7.13
N ALA A 245 6.82 -20.72 5.81
CA ALA A 245 7.24 -21.92 5.11
C ALA A 245 8.71 -22.27 5.39
N GLY A 246 9.52 -21.28 5.78
CA GLY A 246 10.94 -21.45 6.10
C GLY A 246 11.52 -20.24 6.86
N PRO A 247 12.81 -20.28 7.21
CA PRO A 247 13.48 -19.18 7.89
C PRO A 247 13.42 -17.90 7.05
N CYS A 248 13.11 -16.79 7.73
CA CYS A 248 13.04 -15.46 7.12
C CYS A 248 13.77 -14.43 7.97
N GLU A 249 14.28 -13.43 7.27
CA GLU A 249 14.84 -12.19 7.81
C GLU A 249 14.02 -11.01 7.30
N TYR A 250 14.01 -9.89 8.02
CA TYR A 250 13.47 -8.66 7.47
C TYR A 250 14.52 -7.55 7.47
N ARG A 251 14.49 -6.76 6.39
CA ARG A 251 15.44 -5.68 6.13
C ARG A 251 14.71 -4.36 6.29
N ILE A 252 15.32 -3.46 7.07
CA ILE A 252 14.82 -2.13 7.33
C ILE A 252 15.53 -1.17 6.37
N PHE A 253 14.73 -0.39 5.64
CA PHE A 253 15.21 0.65 4.75
C PHE A 253 14.74 2.01 5.22
N GLU A 254 15.61 3.01 5.16
CA GLU A 254 15.31 4.37 5.56
C GLU A 254 15.63 5.37 4.46
N LYS A 255 14.88 6.46 4.43
CA LYS A 255 15.13 7.62 3.58
C LYS A 255 14.97 8.90 4.40
N ARG A 256 15.95 9.79 4.30
CA ARG A 256 15.84 11.15 4.85
C ARG A 256 14.95 11.99 3.94
N LEU A 257 13.95 12.62 4.54
CA LEU A 257 13.06 13.57 3.90
C LEU A 257 13.74 14.94 3.91
N VAL A 258 14.53 15.21 2.88
CA VAL A 258 14.96 16.59 2.56
C VAL A 258 13.80 17.40 2.00
#